data_AF-A0A0C3QSR0-F1
#
_entry.id   AF-A0A0C3QSR0-F1
#
_cell.length_a   1.000
_cell.length_b   1.000
_cell.length_c   1.000
_cell.angle_alpha   90.00
_cell.angle_beta   90.00
_cell.angle_gamma   90.00
#
_symmetry.space_group_name_H-M   'P 1'
#
loop_
_entity.id
_entity.type
_entity.pdbx_description
1 polymer ?
#
loop_
_entity_poly.entity_id
_entity_poly.type
_entity_poly.pdbx_seq_one_letter_code
_entity_poly.pdbx_strand_id
1 'polypeptide(L)'
;MLSKLNRRRYIFQLTAIFSMIFALIGFSYNVWRMEISEYNNTMRTASFELLLQLSELEAIVFAAHYDKDPHAGNPRKGWIKVNLINDLSMITEEEVIASCADLKTVWQDHWPQMTDQRESATRIVEQIDHTRASVRHLLASLE
;
A
#
# COMPACT_ATOMS: atom_id res chain seq x y z
N MET A 1 -46.76 -29.01 -39.39
CA MET A 1 -46.82 -27.66 -38.79
C MET A 1 -46.35 -27.65 -37.33
N LEU A 2 -46.85 -28.57 -36.48
CA LEU A 2 -46.45 -28.72 -35.07
C LEU A 2 -44.94 -28.96 -34.85
N SER A 3 -44.26 -29.73 -35.71
CA SER A 3 -42.80 -29.95 -35.60
C SER A 3 -41.95 -28.70 -35.87
N LYS A 4 -42.38 -27.84 -36.82
CA LYS A 4 -41.71 -26.55 -37.11
C LYS A 4 -41.87 -25.57 -35.93
N LEU A 5 -43.03 -25.57 -35.27
CA LEU A 5 -43.30 -24.77 -34.07
C LEU A 5 -42.43 -25.23 -32.88
N ASN A 6 -42.27 -26.53 -32.66
CA ASN A 6 -41.40 -27.07 -31.61
C ASN A 6 -39.93 -26.75 -31.86
N ARG A 7 -39.44 -26.85 -33.11
CA ARG A 7 -38.08 -26.45 -33.48
C ARG A 7 -37.82 -24.97 -33.22
N ARG A 8 -38.78 -24.09 -33.55
CA ARG A 8 -38.64 -22.64 -33.30
C ARG A 8 -38.61 -22.30 -31.82
N ARG A 9 -39.43 -22.96 -30.99
CA ARG A 9 -39.41 -22.82 -29.52
C ARG A 9 -38.08 -23.29 -28.92
N TYR A 10 -37.58 -24.45 -29.36
CA TYR A 10 -36.29 -24.98 -28.92
C TYR A 10 -35.13 -24.03 -29.25
N ILE A 11 -35.06 -23.52 -30.48
CA ILE A 11 -34.03 -22.54 -30.87
C ILE A 11 -34.13 -21.27 -30.02
N PHE A 12 -35.34 -20.75 -29.77
CA PHE A 12 -35.53 -19.57 -28.91
C PHE A 12 -35.05 -19.82 -27.47
N GLN A 13 -35.40 -20.95 -26.87
CA GLN A 13 -34.93 -21.32 -25.53
C GLN A 13 -33.40 -21.45 -25.49
N LEU A 14 -32.81 -22.06 -26.52
CA LEU A 14 -31.38 -22.22 -26.65
C LEU A 14 -30.68 -20.86 -26.74
N THR A 15 -31.16 -19.96 -27.61
CA THR A 15 -30.64 -18.58 -27.70
C THR A 15 -30.81 -17.84 -26.37
N ALA A 16 -31.95 -17.96 -25.68
CA ALA A 16 -32.17 -17.32 -24.39
C ALA A 16 -31.19 -17.81 -23.31
N ILE A 17 -30.93 -19.12 -23.26
CA ILE A 17 -29.94 -19.72 -22.36
C ILE A 17 -28.54 -19.21 -22.69
N PHE A 18 -28.16 -19.20 -23.97
CA PHE A 18 -26.86 -18.67 -24.39
C PHE A 18 -26.71 -17.18 -24.06
N SER A 19 -27.72 -16.35 -24.34
CA SER A 19 -27.72 -14.93 -23.96
C SER A 19 -27.57 -14.73 -22.46
N MET A 20 -28.26 -15.54 -21.65
CA MET A 20 -28.14 -15.49 -20.19
C MET A 20 -26.74 -15.89 -19.73
N ILE A 21 -26.15 -16.95 -20.30
CA ILE A 21 -24.79 -17.38 -19.98
C ILE A 21 -23.78 -16.28 -20.35
N PHE A 22 -23.89 -15.70 -21.54
CA PHE A 22 -23.01 -14.60 -21.96
C PHE A 22 -23.17 -13.38 -21.07
N ALA A 23 -24.39 -13.05 -20.64
CA ALA A 23 -24.62 -11.96 -19.70
C ALA A 23 -23.96 -12.23 -18.33
N LEU A 24 -24.06 -13.45 -17.81
CA LEU A 24 -23.43 -13.85 -16.54
C LEU A 24 -21.90 -13.77 -16.64
N ILE A 25 -21.30 -14.31 -17.71
CA ILE A 25 -19.85 -14.26 -17.93
C ILE A 25 -19.37 -12.81 -18.04
N GLY A 26 -20.07 -11.98 -18.83
CA GLY A 26 -19.74 -10.57 -19.00
C GLY A 26 -19.84 -9.80 -17.69
N PHE A 27 -20.86 -10.07 -16.87
CA PHE A 27 -21.00 -9.46 -15.56
C PHE A 27 -19.88 -9.91 -14.60
N SER A 28 -19.59 -11.20 -14.52
CA SER A 28 -18.51 -11.74 -13.68
C SER A 28 -17.15 -11.14 -14.04
N TYR A 29 -16.83 -11.02 -15.33
CA TYR A 29 -15.59 -10.37 -15.77
C TYR A 29 -15.53 -8.90 -15.36
N ASN A 30 -16.63 -8.16 -15.49
CA ASN A 30 -16.68 -6.76 -15.08
C ASN A 30 -16.49 -6.57 -13.56
N VAL A 31 -17.09 -7.44 -12.75
CA VAL A 31 -16.91 -7.41 -11.28
C VAL A 31 -15.46 -7.72 -10.92
N TRP A 32 -14.89 -8.79 -11.44
CA TRP A 32 -13.49 -9.16 -11.21
C TRP A 32 -12.52 -8.04 -11.60
N ARG A 33 -12.71 -7.45 -12.79
CA ARG A 33 -11.87 -6.34 -13.27
C ARG A 33 -12.00 -5.11 -12.38
N MET A 34 -13.19 -4.84 -11.87
CA MET A 34 -13.43 -3.73 -10.93
C MET A 34 -12.71 -3.96 -9.60
N GLU A 35 -12.80 -5.17 -9.04
CA GLU A 35 -12.13 -5.54 -7.78
C GLU A 35 -10.61 -5.34 -7.88
N ILE A 36 -9.98 -5.79 -8.97
CA ILE A 36 -8.55 -5.58 -9.20
C ILE A 36 -8.21 -4.08 -9.27
N SER A 37 -9.00 -3.30 -10.01
CA SER A 37 -8.77 -1.87 -10.15
C SER A 37 -8.89 -1.12 -8.82
N GLU A 38 -9.86 -1.49 -7.99
CA GLU A 38 -10.03 -0.91 -6.64
C GLU A 38 -8.86 -1.28 -5.74
N TYR A 39 -8.48 -2.57 -5.70
CA TYR A 39 -7.31 -3.02 -4.95
C TYR A 39 -6.04 -2.25 -5.35
N ASN A 40 -5.74 -2.13 -6.65
CA ASN A 40 -4.56 -1.41 -7.13
C ASN A 40 -4.61 0.08 -6.78
N ASN A 41 -5.80 0.70 -6.78
CA ASN A 41 -5.97 2.09 -6.40
C ASN A 41 -5.74 2.31 -4.89
N THR A 42 -6.32 1.45 -4.05
CA THR A 42 -6.12 1.48 -2.59
C THR A 42 -4.65 1.31 -2.25
N MET A 43 -3.97 0.31 -2.82
CA MET A 43 -2.55 0.05 -2.58
C MET A 43 -1.67 1.22 -3.02
N ARG A 44 -1.95 1.81 -4.18
CA ARG A 44 -1.21 2.98 -4.70
C ARG A 44 -1.38 4.19 -3.79
N THR A 45 -2.61 4.45 -3.33
CA THR A 45 -2.91 5.57 -2.44
C THR A 45 -2.19 5.41 -1.10
N ALA A 46 -2.29 4.24 -0.48
CA ALA A 46 -1.59 3.93 0.77
C ALA A 46 -0.07 4.04 0.63
N SER A 47 0.48 3.54 -0.47
CA SER A 47 1.92 3.59 -0.74
C SER A 47 2.43 5.02 -0.90
N PHE A 48 1.72 5.90 -1.60
CA PHE A 48 2.13 7.31 -1.72
C PHE A 48 2.08 8.04 -0.38
N GLU A 49 1.05 7.76 0.44
CA GLU A 49 0.97 8.33 1.79
C GLU A 49 2.15 7.84 2.66
N LEU A 50 2.49 6.54 2.62
CA LEU A 50 3.67 6.00 3.30
C LEU A 50 4.97 6.68 2.86
N LEU A 51 5.18 6.87 1.55
CA LEU A 51 6.37 7.55 1.03
C LEU A 51 6.48 9.00 1.52
N LEU A 52 5.35 9.71 1.61
CA LEU A 52 5.31 11.06 2.16
C LEU A 52 5.70 11.06 3.64
N GLN A 53 5.06 10.21 4.46
CA GLN A 53 5.35 10.12 5.88
C GLN A 53 6.80 9.70 6.18
N LEU A 54 7.35 8.77 5.39
CA LEU A 54 8.77 8.36 5.47
C LEU A 54 9.72 9.53 5.17
N SER A 55 9.40 10.35 4.16
CA SER A 55 10.20 11.53 3.80
C SER A 55 10.15 12.60 4.90
N GLU A 56 8.99 12.82 5.51
CA GLU A 56 8.86 13.73 6.64
C GLU A 56 9.59 13.24 7.89
N LEU A 57 9.60 11.93 8.14
CA LEU A 57 10.38 11.33 9.22
C LEU A 57 11.90 11.53 9.01
N GLU A 58 12.38 11.32 7.79
CA GLU A 58 13.79 11.56 7.45
C GLU A 58 14.19 13.02 7.68
N ALA A 59 13.33 13.96 7.27
CA ALA A 59 13.55 15.39 7.52
C ALA A 59 13.66 15.71 9.03
N ILE A 60 12.89 15.03 9.89
CA ILE A 60 13.00 15.17 11.35
C ILE A 60 14.37 14.68 11.85
N VAL A 61 14.85 13.53 11.34
CA VAL A 61 16.18 13.00 11.71
C VAL A 61 17.28 13.97 11.29
N PHE A 62 17.17 14.55 10.09
CA PHE A 62 18.14 15.51 9.61
C PHE A 62 18.14 16.80 10.41
N ALA A 63 16.96 17.34 10.71
CA ALA A 63 16.83 18.53 11.55
C ALA A 63 17.43 18.30 12.95
N ALA A 64 17.22 17.10 13.52
CA ALA A 64 17.75 16.75 14.84
C ALA A 64 19.27 16.63 14.84
N HIS A 65 19.82 15.87 13.89
CA HIS A 65 21.23 15.49 13.91
C HIS A 65 22.15 16.50 13.20
N TYR A 66 21.77 16.98 12.01
CA TYR A 66 22.64 17.82 11.18
C TYR A 66 22.38 19.31 11.41
N ASP A 67 21.12 19.72 11.47
CA ASP A 67 20.77 21.14 11.64
C ASP A 67 20.78 21.58 13.12
N LYS A 68 20.81 20.60 14.03
CA LYS A 68 20.72 20.80 15.49
C LYS A 68 19.52 21.67 15.90
N ASP A 69 18.41 21.52 15.17
CA ASP A 69 17.16 22.24 15.44
C ASP A 69 16.28 21.41 16.41
N PRO A 70 16.13 21.83 17.68
CA PRO A 70 15.34 21.09 18.66
C PRO A 70 13.82 21.17 18.42
N HIS A 71 13.34 22.10 17.60
CA HIS A 71 11.93 22.27 17.27
C HIS A 71 11.53 21.48 16.04
N ALA A 72 12.31 21.57 14.95
CA ALA A 72 12.07 20.79 13.74
C ALA A 72 12.44 19.31 13.96
N GLY A 73 13.59 19.04 14.59
CA GLY A 73 14.09 17.70 14.91
C GLY A 73 13.53 17.07 16.19
N ASN A 74 12.34 17.47 16.63
CA ASN A 74 11.80 16.99 17.89
C ASN A 74 11.48 15.49 17.82
N PRO A 75 12.07 14.62 18.68
CA PRO A 75 11.81 13.18 18.64
C PRO A 75 10.35 12.78 18.85
N ARG A 76 9.55 13.61 19.54
CA ARG A 76 8.10 13.37 19.68
C ARG A 76 7.36 13.48 18.35
N LYS A 77 7.80 14.39 17.45
CA LYS A 77 7.26 14.46 16.08
C LYS A 77 7.61 13.18 15.31
N GLY A 78 8.82 12.66 15.48
CA GLY A 78 9.24 11.41 14.86
C GLY A 78 8.40 10.21 15.33
N TRP A 79 8.13 10.09 16.63
CA TRP A 79 7.22 9.05 17.15
C TRP A 79 5.81 9.11 16.55
N ILE A 80 5.27 10.31 16.32
CA ILE A 80 3.97 10.47 15.64
C ILE A 80 4.05 9.88 14.22
N LYS A 81 5.11 10.21 13.47
CA LYS A 81 5.31 9.71 12.11
C LYS A 81 5.50 8.19 12.06
N VAL A 82 6.35 7.64 12.93
CA VAL A 82 6.62 6.20 12.99
C VAL A 82 5.36 5.39 13.30
N ASN A 83 4.54 5.84 14.25
CA ASN A 83 3.29 5.16 14.56
C ASN A 83 2.31 5.26 13.39
N LEU A 84 2.17 6.43 12.77
CA LEU A 84 1.30 6.59 11.60
C LEU A 84 1.75 5.70 10.43
N ILE A 85 3.05 5.61 10.16
CA ILE A 85 3.61 4.72 9.13
C ILE A 85 3.21 3.26 9.41
N ASN A 86 3.36 2.81 10.67
CA ASN A 86 3.00 1.46 11.07
C ASN A 86 1.47 1.20 11.00
N ASP A 87 0.65 2.20 11.30
CA ASP A 87 -0.81 2.06 11.22
C ASP A 87 -1.29 2.03 9.76
N LEU A 88 -0.70 2.85 8.89
CA LEU A 88 -1.01 2.89 7.46
C LEU A 88 -0.55 1.63 6.71
N SER A 89 0.55 1.00 7.14
CA SER A 89 1.05 -0.21 6.49
C SER A 89 0.10 -1.40 6.64
N MET A 90 -0.82 -1.41 7.61
CA MET A 90 -1.70 -2.55 7.89
C MET A 90 -2.59 -2.98 6.72
N ILE A 91 -2.85 -2.07 5.77
CA ILE A 91 -3.66 -2.35 4.57
C ILE A 91 -2.81 -2.69 3.34
N THR A 92 -1.50 -2.87 3.51
CA THR A 92 -0.54 -3.14 2.42
C THR A 92 -0.07 -4.60 2.44
N GLU A 93 0.93 -4.94 1.62
CA GLU A 93 1.51 -6.28 1.57
C GLU A 93 2.41 -6.61 2.77
N GLU A 94 2.54 -7.90 3.06
CA GLU A 94 3.27 -8.43 4.23
C GLU A 94 4.71 -7.90 4.34
N GLU A 95 5.41 -7.76 3.21
CA GLU A 95 6.78 -7.21 3.16
C GLU A 95 6.84 -5.76 3.67
N VAL A 96 5.86 -4.92 3.27
CA VAL A 96 5.80 -3.53 3.69
C VAL A 96 5.40 -3.44 5.16
N ILE A 97 4.45 -4.26 5.60
CA ILE A 97 4.05 -4.36 7.02
C ILE A 97 5.27 -4.70 7.89
N ALA A 98 6.05 -5.71 7.51
CA ALA A 98 7.24 -6.12 8.24
C ALA A 98 8.28 -4.99 8.29
N SER A 99 8.60 -4.37 7.15
CA SER A 99 9.60 -3.28 7.11
C SER A 99 9.17 -2.05 7.93
N CYS A 100 7.89 -1.72 7.97
CA CYS A 100 7.36 -0.63 8.79
C CYS A 100 7.43 -0.95 10.30
N ALA A 101 7.17 -2.20 10.68
CA ALA A 101 7.34 -2.66 12.06
C ALA A 101 8.82 -2.63 12.49
N ASP A 102 9.73 -3.03 11.59
CA ASP A 102 11.17 -2.96 11.82
C ASP A 102 11.65 -1.51 11.98
N LEU A 103 11.13 -0.59 11.15
CA LEU A 103 11.37 0.86 11.30
C LEU A 103 10.95 1.37 12.68
N LYS A 104 9.82 0.91 13.20
CA LYS A 104 9.37 1.27 14.54
C LYS A 104 10.32 0.77 15.63
N THR A 105 10.83 -0.46 15.48
CA THR A 105 11.83 -1.03 16.40
C THR A 105 13.15 -0.24 16.34
N VAL A 106 13.69 0.00 15.14
CA VAL A 106 14.92 0.78 14.97
C VAL A 106 14.77 2.20 15.53
N TRP A 107 13.62 2.84 15.29
CA TRP A 107 13.33 4.14 15.89
C TRP A 107 13.35 4.06 17.42
N GLN A 108 12.66 3.07 18.00
CA GLN A 108 12.59 2.87 19.45
C GLN A 108 13.98 2.78 20.09
N ASP A 109 14.90 2.07 19.44
CA ASP A 109 16.23 1.80 19.96
C ASP A 109 17.18 3.00 19.80
N HIS A 110 17.04 3.77 18.71
CA HIS A 110 18.03 4.79 18.34
C HIS A 110 17.59 6.24 18.57
N TRP A 111 16.29 6.55 18.69
CA TRP A 111 15.81 7.93 18.86
C TRP A 111 16.43 8.67 20.07
N PRO A 112 16.74 8.04 21.23
CA PRO A 112 17.27 8.78 22.39
C PRO A 112 18.65 9.37 22.12
N GLN A 113 19.41 8.75 21.21
CA GLN A 113 20.80 9.10 20.91
C GLN A 113 20.98 9.78 19.54
N MET A 114 19.95 9.82 18.68
CA MET A 114 20.10 10.30 17.30
C MET A 114 20.60 11.75 17.20
N THR A 115 20.29 12.60 18.18
CA THR A 115 20.72 14.02 18.17
C THR A 115 22.24 14.13 18.31
N ASP A 116 22.85 13.29 19.14
CA ASP A 116 24.25 13.41 19.53
C ASP A 116 25.15 12.39 18.84
N GLN A 117 24.61 11.22 18.50
CA GLN A 117 25.35 10.11 17.91
C GLN A 117 24.97 9.93 16.44
N ARG A 118 25.97 10.09 15.58
CA ARG A 118 25.83 9.90 14.13
C ARG A 118 25.38 8.49 13.78
N GLU A 119 25.89 7.48 14.48
CA GLU A 119 25.51 6.09 14.24
C GLU A 119 24.00 5.89 14.39
N SER A 120 23.41 6.37 15.49
CA SER A 120 21.96 6.28 15.72
C SER A 120 21.14 7.01 14.66
N ALA A 121 21.57 8.20 14.23
CA ALA A 121 20.91 8.90 13.12
C ALA A 121 21.02 8.13 11.80
N THR A 122 22.20 7.60 11.47
CA THR A 122 22.44 6.82 10.26
C THR A 122 21.60 5.53 10.24
N ARG A 123 21.53 4.79 11.35
CA ARG A 123 20.71 3.57 11.44
C ARG A 123 19.23 3.83 11.16
N ILE A 124 18.70 4.94 11.68
CA ILE A 124 17.30 5.33 11.42
C ILE A 124 17.12 5.65 9.93
N VAL A 125 18.01 6.43 9.32
CA VAL A 125 17.93 6.81 7.91
C VAL A 125 18.03 5.59 6.99
N GLU A 126 18.97 4.68 7.27
CA GLU A 126 19.11 3.42 6.52
C GLU A 126 17.82 2.60 6.57
N GLN A 127 17.18 2.51 7.74
CA GLN A 127 15.91 1.79 7.87
C GLN A 127 14.74 2.50 7.18
N ILE A 128 14.73 3.84 7.15
CA ILE A 128 13.76 4.62 6.36
C ILE A 128 13.94 4.30 4.88
N ASP A 129 15.17 4.28 4.37
CA ASP A 129 15.48 3.97 2.99
C ASP A 129 15.12 2.53 2.60
N HIS A 130 15.39 1.57 3.49
CA HIS A 130 14.95 0.19 3.32
C HIS A 130 13.43 0.11 3.18
N THR A 131 12.69 0.72 4.11
CA THR A 131 11.22 0.74 4.09
C THR A 131 10.69 1.41 2.83
N ARG A 132 11.32 2.51 2.40
CA ARG A 132 11.00 3.20 1.16
C ARG A 132 11.22 2.33 -0.07
N ALA A 133 12.27 1.49 -0.08
CA ALA A 133 12.51 0.53 -1.15
C ALA A 133 11.41 -0.53 -1.21
N SER A 134 10.99 -1.11 -0.08
CA SER A 134 9.88 -2.07 -0.04
C SER A 134 8.56 -1.45 -0.53
N VAL A 135 8.24 -0.21 -0.14
CA VAL A 135 7.04 0.49 -0.64
C VAL A 135 7.13 0.76 -2.15
N ARG A 136 8.31 1.11 -2.68
CA ARG A 136 8.52 1.28 -4.13
C ARG A 136 8.40 -0.04 -4.89
N HIS A 137 8.86 -1.13 -4.30
CA HIS A 137 8.73 -2.46 -4.89
C HIS A 137 7.24 -2.84 -5.02
N LEU A 138 6.45 -2.62 -3.96
CA LEU A 138 4.99 -2.78 -4.02
C LEU A 138 4.37 -1.92 -5.12
N LEU A 139 4.71 -0.62 -5.20
CA LEU A 139 4.18 0.25 -6.27
C LEU A 139 4.51 -0.25 -7.68
N ALA A 140 5.70 -0.84 -7.87
CA ALA A 140 6.12 -1.38 -9.16
C ALA A 140 5.42 -2.70 -9.52
N SER A 141 4.87 -3.42 -8.54
CA SER A 141 4.13 -4.68 -8.76
C SER A 141 2.63 -4.49 -9.02
N LEU A 142 2.09 -3.28 -8.82
CA LEU A 142 0.67 -2.98 -9.09
C LEU A 142 0.43 -2.78 -10.60
N GLU A 143 -0.62 -3.41 -11.12
CA GLU A 143 -1.03 -3.35 -12.54
C GLU A 143 -2.06 -2.25 -12.86
#